data_AF-A0A5C0VH10-F1
#
_entry.id   AF-A0A5C0VH10-F1
#
_cell.length_a   1.000
_cell.length_b   1.000
_cell.length_c   1.000
_cell.angle_alpha   90.00
_cell.angle_beta   90.00
_cell.angle_gamma   90.00
#
_symmetry.space_group_name_H-M   'P 1'
#
loop_
_entity.id
_entity.type
_entity.pdbx_description
1 polymer ?
#
loop_
_entity_poly.entity_id
_entity_poly.type
_entity_poly.pdbx_seq_one_letter_code
_entity_poly.pdbx_strand_id
1 'polypeptide(L)'
;MSLRYNITKNPDGSYNFITDGNIEYVAFFTLCQINDKEGNEHTVYSFGFEKAGSYKSDKFKTKYDLKVKETIIFIIKEFFKLNGDGTLIYFCFSDDEFARHRSITFSKWYRESLFETIEHHKKSVKQNDVVFYCGALIARENPLRELLIGAINSYFSDLASYKNDL
;
A
#
# COMPACT_ATOMS: atom_id res chain seq x y z
N MET A 1 -21.74 17.39 -3.55
CA MET A 1 -21.12 16.75 -2.36
C MET A 1 -19.73 16.26 -2.74
N SER A 2 -18.72 16.44 -1.89
CA SER A 2 -17.37 15.94 -2.15
C SER A 2 -17.36 14.41 -2.22
N LEU A 3 -16.63 13.84 -3.17
CA LEU A 3 -16.41 12.40 -3.30
C LEU A 3 -15.38 11.85 -2.29
N ARG A 4 -14.77 12.72 -1.49
CA ARG A 4 -13.69 12.40 -0.53
C ARG A 4 -13.98 12.97 0.85
N TYR A 5 -13.42 12.35 1.87
CA TYR A 5 -13.37 12.90 3.22
C TYR A 5 -12.35 14.05 3.29
N ASN A 6 -12.55 14.94 4.27
CA ASN A 6 -11.54 15.96 4.58
C ASN A 6 -10.34 15.27 5.21
N ILE A 7 -9.15 15.64 4.73
CA ILE A 7 -7.89 15.09 5.21
C ILE A 7 -7.15 16.15 6.02
N THR A 8 -6.49 15.71 7.09
CA THR A 8 -5.50 16.49 7.83
C THR A 8 -4.14 15.87 7.56
N LYS A 9 -3.19 16.65 7.05
CA LYS A 9 -1.81 16.20 6.87
C LYS A 9 -1.01 16.55 8.13
N ASN A 10 -0.35 15.57 8.72
CA ASN A 10 0.44 15.73 9.92
C ASN A 10 1.90 16.13 9.58
N PRO A 11 2.64 16.70 10.54
CA PRO A 11 4.04 17.07 10.35
C PRO A 11 4.97 15.90 9.98
N ASP A 12 4.63 14.68 10.39
CA ASP A 12 5.37 13.45 10.07
C ASP A 12 5.09 12.93 8.65
N GLY A 13 4.23 13.61 7.88
CA GLY A 13 3.85 13.23 6.52
C GLY A 13 2.70 12.23 6.44
N SER A 14 2.16 11.77 7.56
CA SER A 14 0.93 10.96 7.60
C SER A 14 -0.33 11.80 7.36
N TYR A 15 -1.43 11.12 7.05
CA TYR A 15 -2.74 11.73 6.79
C TYR A 15 -3.80 11.10 7.68
N ASN A 16 -4.61 11.94 8.33
CA ASN A 16 -5.78 11.52 9.09
C ASN A 16 -7.06 11.95 8.37
N PHE A 17 -8.10 11.13 8.47
CA PHE A 17 -9.46 11.52 8.09
C PHE A 17 -10.49 10.74 8.92
N ILE A 18 -11.65 11.35 9.12
CA ILE A 18 -12.76 10.78 9.87
C ILE A 18 -13.92 10.54 8.91
N THR A 19 -14.46 9.33 8.91
CA THR A 19 -15.60 8.97 8.05
C THR A 19 -16.93 9.53 8.58
N ASP A 20 -17.98 9.50 7.75
CA ASP A 20 -19.34 9.89 8.18
C ASP A 20 -19.86 8.96 9.32
N GLY A 21 -19.28 7.76 9.45
CA GLY A 21 -19.53 6.81 10.54
C GLY A 21 -18.64 7.01 11.77
N ASN A 22 -17.94 8.14 11.88
CA ASN A 22 -17.02 8.47 12.97
C ASN A 22 -15.88 7.45 13.18
N ILE A 23 -15.40 6.85 12.07
CA ILE A 23 -14.22 5.98 12.08
C ILE A 23 -13.03 6.84 11.67
N GLU A 24 -12.04 6.93 12.54
CA GLU A 24 -10.77 7.58 12.24
C GLU A 24 -9.85 6.62 11.47
N TYR A 25 -9.24 7.14 10.41
CA TYR A 25 -8.23 6.47 9.62
C TYR A 25 -6.92 7.24 9.67
N VAL A 26 -5.82 6.50 9.67
CA VAL A 26 -4.46 7.01 9.46
C VAL A 26 -3.89 6.36 8.21
N ALA A 27 -3.36 7.15 7.29
CA ALA A 27 -2.59 6.69 6.15
C ALA A 27 -1.16 7.23 6.26
N PHE A 28 -0.17 6.37 6.10
CA PHE A 28 1.22 6.67 6.40
C PHE A 28 2.17 6.12 5.35
N PHE A 29 3.35 6.75 5.28
CA PHE A 29 4.44 6.37 4.41
C PHE A 29 5.69 6.14 5.27
N THR A 30 6.40 5.05 5.05
CA THR A 30 7.70 4.81 5.68
C THR A 30 8.76 4.56 4.62
N LEU A 31 9.98 5.04 4.85
CA LEU A 31 11.10 4.76 3.96
C LEU A 31 11.51 3.29 4.10
N CYS A 32 11.81 2.66 2.96
CA CYS A 32 12.25 1.28 2.87
C CYS A 32 13.44 1.21 1.91
N GLN A 33 14.55 0.64 2.38
CA GLN A 33 15.71 0.37 1.54
C GLN A 33 15.59 -1.02 0.92
N ILE A 34 15.82 -1.10 -0.37
CA ILE A 34 15.85 -2.35 -1.13
C ILE A 34 17.14 -2.42 -1.94
N ASN A 35 17.66 -3.63 -2.16
CA ASN A 35 18.85 -3.83 -2.97
C ASN A 35 18.47 -4.36 -4.35
N ASP A 36 19.13 -3.84 -5.39
CA ASP A 36 19.08 -4.46 -6.71
C ASP A 36 20.00 -5.70 -6.78
N LYS A 37 20.07 -6.33 -7.96
CA LYS A 37 20.87 -7.54 -8.17
C LYS A 37 22.38 -7.28 -8.11
N GLU A 38 22.82 -6.04 -8.30
CA GLU A 38 24.23 -5.65 -8.23
C GLU A 38 24.62 -5.21 -6.82
N GLY A 39 23.66 -5.17 -5.89
CA GLY A 39 23.86 -4.76 -4.51
C GLY A 39 23.80 -3.25 -4.30
N ASN A 40 23.33 -2.48 -5.29
CA ASN A 40 23.09 -1.06 -5.06
C ASN A 40 21.80 -0.88 -4.25
N GLU A 41 21.84 0.04 -3.30
CA GLU A 41 20.70 0.38 -2.45
C GLU A 41 19.78 1.41 -3.13
N HIS A 42 18.48 1.16 -3.08
CA HIS A 42 17.44 2.03 -3.60
C HIS A 42 16.42 2.33 -2.50
N THR A 43 16.05 3.60 -2.38
CA THR A 43 15.01 4.02 -1.44
C THR A 43 13.64 3.99 -2.11
N VAL A 44 12.72 3.21 -1.54
CA VAL A 44 11.29 3.20 -1.87
C VAL A 44 10.47 3.57 -0.64
N TYR A 45 9.16 3.78 -0.82
CA TYR A 45 8.25 4.06 0.28
C TYR A 45 7.32 2.88 0.48
N SER A 46 7.14 2.44 1.72
CA SER A 46 6.04 1.56 2.11
C SER A 46 4.81 2.41 2.43
N PHE A 47 3.68 2.09 1.80
CA PHE A 47 2.40 2.74 2.04
C PHE A 47 1.48 1.82 2.83
N GLY A 48 0.91 2.36 3.91
CA GLY A 48 -0.08 1.70 4.75
C GLY A 48 -1.24 2.62 5.09
N PHE A 49 -2.38 2.04 5.39
CA PHE A 49 -3.48 2.75 6.04
C PHE A 49 -4.26 1.81 6.95
N GLU A 50 -4.72 2.35 8.07
CA GLU A 50 -5.43 1.60 9.10
C GLU A 50 -6.47 2.47 9.80
N LYS A 51 -7.35 1.81 10.56
CA LYS A 51 -8.27 2.52 11.45
C LYS A 51 -7.53 2.81 12.74
N ALA A 52 -7.63 4.04 13.25
CA ALA A 52 -7.03 4.37 14.54
C ALA A 52 -7.71 3.59 15.68
N GLY A 53 -6.91 3.04 16.60
CA GLY A 53 -7.37 2.33 17.81
C GLY A 53 -7.62 0.82 17.65
N SER A 54 -8.11 0.18 18.71
CA SER A 54 -8.35 -1.28 18.74
C SER A 54 -9.65 -1.65 18.02
N TYR A 55 -9.61 -1.77 16.69
CA TYR A 55 -10.78 -2.17 15.92
C TYR A 55 -10.92 -3.69 15.89
N LYS A 56 -11.98 -4.23 16.52
CA LYS A 56 -12.41 -5.61 16.28
C LYS A 56 -13.20 -5.65 14.97
N SER A 57 -12.69 -6.35 13.97
CA SER A 57 -13.40 -6.61 12.72
C SER A 57 -14.53 -7.61 12.99
N ASP A 58 -15.70 -7.11 13.39
CA ASP A 58 -16.90 -7.93 13.38
C ASP A 58 -17.19 -8.36 11.93
N LYS A 59 -17.06 -9.67 11.67
CA LYS A 59 -17.44 -10.29 10.40
C LYS A 59 -18.81 -9.74 9.98
N PHE A 60 -18.89 -9.15 8.78
CA PHE A 60 -20.11 -8.64 8.12
C PHE A 60 -20.68 -7.27 8.57
N LYS A 61 -20.06 -6.50 9.48
CA LYS A 61 -20.57 -5.17 9.85
C LYS A 61 -20.08 -4.00 8.98
N THR A 62 -18.91 -4.11 8.36
CA THR A 62 -18.34 -3.01 7.56
C THR A 62 -18.87 -3.01 6.14
N LYS A 63 -19.69 -2.02 5.81
CA LYS A 63 -20.10 -1.74 4.43
C LYS A 63 -18.94 -1.12 3.64
N TYR A 64 -18.91 -1.39 2.33
CA TYR A 64 -18.02 -0.69 1.42
C TYR A 64 -18.30 0.81 1.48
N ASP A 65 -17.26 1.60 1.75
CA ASP A 65 -17.33 3.06 1.79
C ASP A 65 -16.53 3.61 0.59
N LEU A 66 -17.27 4.15 -0.40
CA LEU A 66 -16.68 4.73 -1.60
C LEU A 66 -15.81 5.95 -1.25
N LYS A 67 -16.19 6.77 -0.27
CA LYS A 67 -15.39 7.95 0.11
C LYS A 67 -14.06 7.53 0.73
N VAL A 68 -13.99 6.40 1.45
CA VAL A 68 -12.70 5.85 1.92
C VAL A 68 -11.80 5.54 0.73
N LYS A 69 -12.30 4.78 -0.27
CA LYS A 69 -11.54 4.49 -1.49
C LYS A 69 -11.02 5.78 -2.12
N GLU A 70 -11.91 6.73 -2.42
CA GLU A 70 -11.55 7.96 -3.14
C GLU A 70 -10.56 8.83 -2.34
N THR A 71 -10.63 8.78 -1.00
CA THR A 71 -9.69 9.48 -0.12
C THR A 71 -8.30 8.83 -0.17
N ILE A 72 -8.22 7.49 -0.09
CA ILE A 72 -6.95 6.76 -0.20
C ILE A 72 -6.32 6.93 -1.60
N ILE A 73 -7.12 6.85 -2.65
CA ILE A 73 -6.65 7.09 -4.03
C ILE A 73 -6.11 8.51 -4.19
N PHE A 74 -6.76 9.50 -3.59
CA PHE A 74 -6.25 10.87 -3.60
C PHE A 74 -4.88 10.98 -2.91
N ILE A 75 -4.70 10.35 -1.75
CA ILE A 75 -3.43 10.36 -1.02
C ILE A 75 -2.30 9.73 -1.87
N ILE A 76 -2.58 8.61 -2.55
CA ILE A 76 -1.62 7.95 -3.46
C ILE A 76 -1.28 8.87 -4.64
N LYS A 77 -2.27 9.51 -5.26
CA LYS A 77 -2.04 10.43 -6.39
C LYS A 77 -1.20 11.64 -5.98
N GLU A 78 -1.47 12.22 -4.82
CA GLU A 78 -0.67 13.32 -4.27
C GLU A 78 0.77 12.89 -3.97
N PHE A 79 0.98 11.65 -3.52
CA PHE A 79 2.34 11.11 -3.37
C PHE A 79 3.10 11.13 -4.69
N PHE A 80 2.55 10.55 -5.77
CA PHE A 80 3.24 10.52 -7.06
C PHE A 80 3.42 11.91 -7.67
N LYS A 81 2.46 12.82 -7.46
CA LYS A 81 2.58 14.21 -7.90
C LYS A 81 3.73 14.96 -7.22
N LEU A 82 3.97 14.70 -5.93
CA LEU A 82 5.01 15.37 -5.15
C LEU A 82 6.39 14.70 -5.29
N ASN A 83 6.42 13.38 -5.52
CA ASN A 83 7.65 12.59 -5.53
C ASN A 83 8.08 12.14 -6.93
N GLY A 84 7.34 12.49 -7.98
CA GLY A 84 7.65 12.14 -9.37
C GLY A 84 7.82 10.64 -9.56
N ASP A 85 9.07 10.22 -9.73
CA ASP A 85 9.50 8.84 -9.89
C ASP A 85 9.48 8.02 -8.58
N GLY A 86 8.89 8.55 -7.50
CA GLY A 86 8.69 7.83 -6.26
C GLY A 86 8.00 6.47 -6.48
N THR A 87 8.40 5.46 -5.72
CA THR A 87 7.85 4.10 -5.79
C THR A 87 7.21 3.72 -4.46
N LEU A 88 6.00 3.16 -4.52
CA LEU A 88 5.32 2.62 -3.36
C LEU A 88 5.36 1.10 -3.35
N ILE A 89 5.65 0.51 -2.19
CA ILE A 89 5.33 -0.88 -1.88
C ILE A 89 4.21 -0.90 -0.85
N TYR A 90 3.44 -1.99 -0.79
CA TYR A 90 2.43 -2.16 0.24
C TYR A 90 2.31 -3.63 0.65
N PHE A 91 1.85 -3.85 1.88
CA PHE A 91 1.63 -5.17 2.46
C PHE A 91 0.19 -5.28 2.95
N CYS A 92 -0.48 -6.37 2.61
CA CYS A 92 -1.73 -6.77 3.26
C CYS A 92 -1.36 -7.73 4.39
N PHE A 93 -1.18 -7.19 5.61
CA PHE A 93 -0.84 -7.99 6.79
C PHE A 93 -1.79 -9.17 6.97
N SER A 94 -1.29 -10.31 7.45
CA SER A 94 -2.05 -11.57 7.56
C SER A 94 -2.61 -11.82 8.97
N ASP A 95 -2.61 -10.81 9.83
CA ASP A 95 -3.06 -10.93 11.22
C ASP A 95 -4.56 -11.23 11.33
N ASP A 96 -5.28 -11.15 10.21
CA ASP A 96 -6.65 -11.63 10.03
C ASP A 96 -6.81 -12.48 8.75
N GLU A 97 -7.96 -13.14 8.61
CA GLU A 97 -8.32 -13.94 7.43
C GLU A 97 -8.59 -13.10 6.15
N PHE A 98 -8.39 -11.77 6.18
CA PHE A 98 -8.82 -10.84 5.14
C PHE A 98 -7.69 -10.29 4.26
N ALA A 99 -6.44 -10.75 4.44
CA ALA A 99 -5.30 -10.30 3.62
C ALA A 99 -5.55 -10.45 2.11
N ARG A 100 -6.11 -11.59 1.70
CA ARG A 100 -6.51 -11.84 0.30
C ARG A 100 -7.57 -10.84 -0.18
N HIS A 101 -8.57 -10.56 0.65
CA HIS A 101 -9.65 -9.63 0.33
C HIS A 101 -9.14 -8.19 0.17
N ARG A 102 -8.23 -7.76 1.05
CA ARG A 102 -7.55 -6.46 0.92
C ARG A 102 -6.76 -6.37 -0.38
N SER A 103 -5.99 -7.41 -0.73
CA SER A 103 -5.23 -7.45 -1.97
C SER A 103 -6.13 -7.36 -3.21
N ILE A 104 -7.26 -8.07 -3.24
CA ILE A 104 -8.25 -8.00 -4.33
C ILE A 104 -8.86 -6.59 -4.41
N THR A 105 -9.22 -6.03 -3.26
CA THR A 105 -9.86 -4.71 -3.16
C THR A 105 -8.93 -3.62 -3.68
N PHE A 106 -7.66 -3.65 -3.27
CA PHE A 106 -6.68 -2.67 -3.72
C PHE A 106 -6.39 -2.80 -5.23
N SER A 107 -6.27 -4.03 -5.77
CA SER A 107 -6.17 -4.25 -7.23
C SER A 107 -7.38 -3.74 -8.00
N LYS A 108 -8.57 -3.76 -7.40
CA LYS A 108 -9.77 -3.16 -8.01
C LYS A 108 -9.66 -1.63 -8.01
N TRP A 109 -9.31 -1.03 -6.87
CA TRP A 109 -9.15 0.43 -6.76
C TRP A 109 -8.10 0.99 -7.72
N TYR A 110 -6.97 0.28 -7.87
CA TYR A 110 -5.94 0.57 -8.84
C TYR A 110 -6.50 0.62 -10.27
N ARG A 111 -7.17 -0.45 -10.72
CA ARG A 111 -7.72 -0.54 -12.09
C ARG A 111 -8.71 0.58 -12.39
N GLU A 112 -9.51 0.96 -11.40
CA GLU A 112 -10.52 2.00 -11.55
C GLU A 112 -9.95 3.43 -11.56
N SER A 113 -8.76 3.66 -10.98
CA SER A 113 -8.37 5.03 -10.60
C SER A 113 -6.92 5.43 -10.86
N LEU A 114 -6.02 4.47 -11.09
CA LEU A 114 -4.56 4.67 -11.18
C LEU A 114 -3.93 4.08 -12.44
N PHE A 115 -4.60 3.17 -13.14
CA PHE A 115 -4.06 2.37 -14.25
C PHE A 115 -3.36 3.17 -15.36
N GLU A 116 -3.83 4.37 -15.68
CA GLU A 116 -3.32 5.16 -16.80
C GLU A 116 -1.87 5.64 -16.60
N THR A 117 -1.48 5.95 -15.36
CA THR A 117 -0.20 6.61 -15.06
C THR A 117 0.72 5.77 -14.18
N ILE A 118 0.17 4.78 -13.48
CA ILE A 118 0.87 3.96 -12.50
C ILE A 118 0.74 2.50 -12.94
N GLU A 119 1.80 1.73 -12.75
CA GLU A 119 1.80 0.27 -12.88
C GLU A 119 1.60 -0.38 -11.53
N HIS A 120 0.84 -1.48 -11.51
CA HIS A 120 0.62 -2.29 -10.32
C HIS A 120 1.26 -3.66 -10.46
N HIS A 121 2.32 -3.89 -9.69
CA HIS A 121 3.06 -5.15 -9.61
C HIS A 121 2.64 -5.90 -8.35
N LYS A 122 1.53 -6.63 -8.43
CA LYS A 122 1.04 -7.47 -7.33
C LYS A 122 1.85 -8.76 -7.23
N LYS A 123 2.18 -9.17 -6.01
CA LYS A 123 2.84 -10.46 -5.71
C LYS A 123 2.16 -11.17 -4.55
N SER A 124 2.22 -12.49 -4.57
CA SER A 124 1.91 -13.33 -3.42
C SER A 124 3.11 -14.22 -3.13
N VAL A 125 3.53 -14.28 -1.87
CA VAL A 125 4.68 -15.08 -1.44
C VAL A 125 4.22 -16.10 -0.42
N LYS A 126 4.56 -17.37 -0.63
CA LYS A 126 4.20 -18.47 0.28
C LYS A 126 5.39 -18.78 1.19
N GLN A 127 5.16 -18.82 2.50
CA GLN A 127 6.14 -19.23 3.51
C GLN A 127 5.40 -20.03 4.60
N ASN A 128 5.90 -21.22 4.95
CA ASN A 128 5.36 -22.07 6.03
C ASN A 128 3.82 -22.19 6.00
N ASP A 129 3.27 -22.44 4.80
CA ASP A 129 1.83 -22.51 4.51
C ASP A 129 1.00 -21.24 4.72
N VAL A 130 1.64 -20.12 5.06
CA VAL A 130 1.05 -18.78 5.05
C VAL A 130 1.32 -18.10 3.71
N VAL A 131 0.30 -17.41 3.16
CA VAL A 131 0.42 -16.62 1.93
C VAL A 131 0.41 -15.14 2.29
N PHE A 132 1.52 -14.46 2.03
CA PHE A 132 1.65 -13.02 2.14
C PHE A 132 1.22 -12.36 0.82
N TYR A 133 0.41 -11.31 0.91
CA TYR A 133 -0.01 -10.52 -0.24
C TYR A 133 0.63 -9.14 -0.17
N CYS A 134 1.41 -8.80 -1.19
CA CYS A 134 2.09 -7.52 -1.30
C CYS A 134 2.02 -7.01 -2.74
N GLY A 135 2.53 -5.81 -2.96
CA GLY A 135 2.73 -5.32 -4.31
C GLY A 135 3.41 -3.98 -4.34
N ALA A 136 3.73 -3.53 -5.54
CA ALA A 136 4.30 -2.23 -5.80
C ALA A 136 3.45 -1.41 -6.76
N LEU A 137 3.47 -0.10 -6.55
CA LEU A 137 2.97 0.92 -7.45
C LEU A 137 4.17 1.73 -7.93
N ILE A 138 4.37 1.77 -9.25
CA ILE A 138 5.51 2.46 -9.89
C ILE A 138 4.95 3.36 -10.98
N ALA A 139 5.43 4.61 -11.07
CA ALA A 139 5.06 5.48 -12.18
C ALA A 139 5.52 4.87 -13.51
N ARG A 140 4.67 4.89 -14.53
CA ARG A 140 4.98 4.29 -15.85
C ARG A 140 6.22 4.90 -16.51
N GLU A 141 6.37 6.21 -16.34
CA GLU A 141 7.47 7.01 -16.88
C GLU A 141 8.75 6.96 -16.04
N ASN A 142 8.77 6.18 -14.95
CA ASN A 142 9.95 6.08 -14.09
C ASN A 142 11.13 5.48 -14.89
N PRO A 143 12.27 6.17 -15.00
CA PRO A 143 13.42 5.70 -15.79
C PRO A 143 14.10 4.45 -15.21
N LEU A 144 13.92 4.20 -13.91
CA LEU A 144 14.44 3.04 -13.18
C LEU A 144 13.41 1.92 -13.02
N ARG A 145 12.26 1.98 -13.70
CA ARG A 145 11.14 1.04 -13.54
C ARG A 145 11.57 -0.44 -13.52
N GLU A 146 12.25 -0.90 -14.57
CA GLU A 146 12.64 -2.31 -14.70
C GLU A 146 13.60 -2.76 -13.59
N LEU A 147 14.53 -1.89 -13.22
CA LEU A 147 15.46 -2.13 -12.13
C LEU A 147 14.70 -2.26 -10.81
N LEU A 148 13.80 -1.32 -10.52
CA LEU A 148 13.00 -1.30 -9.29
C LEU A 148 12.07 -2.50 -9.19
N ILE A 149 11.44 -2.93 -10.30
CA ILE A 149 10.64 -4.17 -10.34
C ILE A 149 11.51 -5.37 -9.93
N GLY A 150 12.73 -5.46 -10.45
CA GLY A 150 13.68 -6.50 -10.08
C GLY A 150 14.03 -6.49 -8.59
N ALA A 151 14.46 -5.33 -8.07
CA ALA A 151 14.84 -5.14 -6.68
C ALA A 151 13.69 -5.46 -5.71
N ILE A 152 12.49 -4.93 -5.98
CA ILE A 152 11.28 -5.17 -5.18
C ILE A 152 10.90 -6.65 -5.18
N ASN A 153 11.01 -7.31 -6.33
CA ASN A 153 10.71 -8.73 -6.41
C ASN A 153 11.65 -9.57 -5.53
N SER A 154 12.94 -9.26 -5.51
CA SER A 154 13.91 -9.89 -4.60
C SER A 154 13.55 -9.58 -3.14
N TYR A 155 13.32 -8.31 -2.81
CA TYR A 155 12.96 -7.87 -1.46
C TYR A 155 11.73 -8.60 -0.90
N PHE A 156 10.66 -8.76 -1.70
CA PHE A 156 9.48 -9.51 -1.28
C PHE A 156 9.75 -11.00 -1.05
N SER A 157 10.66 -11.60 -1.82
CA SER A 157 11.07 -13.00 -1.61
C SER A 157 11.90 -13.14 -0.32
N ASP A 158 12.78 -12.18 -0.04
CA ASP A 158 13.68 -12.21 1.12
C ASP A 158 12.90 -12.00 2.43
N LEU A 159 11.94 -11.07 2.46
CA LEU A 159 11.06 -10.87 3.62
C LEU A 159 10.31 -12.14 4.03
N ALA A 160 9.95 -12.98 3.07
CA ALA A 160 9.32 -14.29 3.31
C ALA A 160 10.31 -15.39 3.70
N SER A 161 11.61 -15.10 3.78
CA SER A 161 12.63 -16.01 4.30
C SER A 161 13.01 -15.67 5.74
N TYR A 162 13.00 -14.38 6.12
CA TYR A 162 13.42 -13.90 7.44
C TYR A 162 12.45 -14.17 8.59
N LYS A 163 11.17 -14.42 8.34
CA LYS A 163 10.19 -14.75 9.41
C LYS A 163 10.35 -16.17 10.03
N ASN A 164 11.48 -16.84 9.81
CA ASN A 164 11.79 -18.17 10.34
C ASN A 164 12.53 -18.16 11.69
N ASP A 165 13.07 -17.02 12.13
CA ASP A 165 14.02 -16.96 13.27
C ASP A 165 13.48 -16.27 14.54
N LEU A 166 12.14 -16.17 14.69
CA LEU A 166 11.47 -15.67 15.91
C LEU A 166 10.43 -16.65 16.44
#